data_AF-A0A2N9LCB8-F1
#
_entry.id   AF-A0A2N9LCB8-F1
#
_cell.length_a   1.000
_cell.length_b   1.000
_cell.length_c   1.000
_cell.angle_alpha   90.00
_cell.angle_beta   90.00
_cell.angle_gamma   90.00
#
_symmetry.space_group_name_H-M   'P 1'
#
loop_
_entity.id
_entity.type
_entity.pdbx_description
1 polymer ?
#
loop_
_entity_poly.entity_id
_entity_poly.type
_entity_poly.pdbx_seq_one_letter_code
_entity_poly.pdbx_strand_id
1 'polypeptide(L)'
;MLDRTRALRRAALPSASHAGPSVEVLLDVDREYRSRAQAGRLPTIAPRRFNPRGESWLPVLHTRRGPWHFTALYSNTAKAHELHREHDWVIVYFYDDDHVEQQHTIVTETRGPLVGQRVVRGRETECRVLAERVQS
;
A
#
# COMPACT_ATOMS: atom_id res chain seq x y z
N MET A 1 -33.80 -33.48 10.60
CA MET A 1 -33.61 -32.33 11.50
C MET A 1 -32.68 -31.34 10.82
N LEU A 2 -33.23 -30.17 10.47
CA LEU A 2 -32.52 -28.90 10.22
C LEU A 2 -31.78 -28.48 11.52
N ASP A 3 -30.74 -27.64 11.58
CA ASP A 3 -30.25 -26.63 10.65
C ASP A 3 -28.84 -26.12 11.06
N ARG A 4 -28.12 -25.61 10.05
CA ARG A 4 -27.28 -24.38 9.98
C ARG A 4 -26.45 -23.82 11.15
N THR A 5 -25.18 -23.56 10.82
CA THR A 5 -24.59 -22.20 10.66
C THR A 5 -23.28 -22.33 9.85
N ARG A 6 -23.22 -22.17 8.52
CA ARG A 6 -23.34 -21.03 7.59
C ARG A 6 -22.21 -19.97 7.67
N ALA A 7 -21.33 -20.04 6.67
CA ALA A 7 -20.64 -18.96 5.91
C ALA A 7 -19.87 -17.88 6.71
N LEU A 8 -18.61 -17.58 6.40
CA LEU A 8 -18.21 -16.87 5.18
C LEU A 8 -16.86 -17.37 4.64
N ARG A 9 -16.86 -18.46 3.86
CA ARG A 9 -16.00 -18.49 2.66
C ARG A 9 -16.65 -17.52 1.68
N ARG A 10 -16.30 -16.23 1.75
CA ARG A 10 -16.54 -15.34 0.62
C ARG A 10 -15.60 -15.85 -0.47
N ALA A 11 -16.16 -16.69 -1.34
CA ALA A 11 -15.57 -17.01 -2.62
C ALA A 11 -15.14 -15.67 -3.24
N ALA A 12 -13.83 -15.53 -3.48
CA ALA A 12 -13.32 -14.47 -4.30
C ALA A 12 -14.03 -14.58 -5.65
N LEU A 13 -14.98 -13.69 -5.90
CA LEU A 13 -15.43 -13.45 -7.26
C LEU A 13 -14.15 -13.06 -8.04
N PRO A 14 -13.89 -13.66 -9.22
CA PRO A 14 -12.80 -13.21 -10.06
C PRO A 14 -13.16 -11.80 -10.55
N SER A 15 -12.70 -10.81 -9.79
CA SER A 15 -12.69 -9.42 -10.21
C SER A 15 -11.77 -9.37 -11.43
N ALA A 16 -12.29 -8.83 -12.53
CA ALA A 16 -11.59 -8.62 -13.80
C ALA A 16 -10.09 -8.35 -13.56
N SER A 17 -9.28 -9.26 -14.11
CA SER A 17 -7.84 -9.37 -13.97
C SER A 17 -7.12 -8.05 -14.25
N HIS A 18 -6.95 -7.24 -13.20
CA HIS A 18 -5.81 -6.34 -13.07
C HIS A 18 -4.68 -7.23 -12.57
N ALA A 19 -3.57 -7.28 -13.29
CA ALA A 19 -2.45 -8.21 -13.08
C ALA A 19 -1.65 -7.90 -11.79
N GLY A 20 -2.29 -7.89 -10.62
CA GLY A 20 -1.66 -7.58 -9.34
C GLY A 20 -2.58 -7.70 -8.10
N PRO A 21 -2.07 -7.40 -6.90
CA PRO A 21 -2.81 -7.41 -5.64
C PRO A 21 -4.05 -6.51 -5.68
N SER A 22 -5.08 -6.79 -4.87
CA SER A 22 -6.23 -5.88 -4.73
C SER A 22 -5.86 -4.56 -4.05
N VAL A 23 -6.65 -3.51 -4.26
CA VAL A 23 -6.48 -2.24 -3.52
C VAL A 23 -6.57 -2.42 -2.00
N GLU A 24 -7.39 -3.36 -1.53
CA GLU A 24 -7.52 -3.68 -0.10
C GLU A 24 -6.20 -4.21 0.47
N VAL A 25 -5.52 -5.11 -0.25
CA VAL A 25 -4.21 -5.64 0.16
C VAL A 25 -3.14 -4.55 0.15
N LEU A 26 -3.11 -3.70 -0.88
CA LEU A 26 -2.16 -2.58 -0.96
C LEU A 26 -2.35 -1.59 0.20
N LEU A 27 -3.59 -1.25 0.53
CA LEU A 27 -3.91 -0.35 1.65
C LEU A 27 -3.63 -0.99 3.02
N ASP A 28 -3.73 -2.31 3.15
CA ASP A 28 -3.27 -3.02 4.36
C ASP A 28 -1.76 -2.90 4.55
N VAL A 29 -0.98 -3.10 3.48
CA VAL A 29 0.49 -2.93 3.51
C VAL A 29 0.87 -1.48 3.83
N ASP A 30 0.18 -0.49 3.26
CA ASP A 30 0.37 0.95 3.58
C ASP A 30 0.18 1.22 5.07
N ARG A 31 -0.91 0.71 5.65
CA ARG A 31 -1.24 0.87 7.06
C ARG A 31 -0.20 0.21 7.96
N GLU A 32 0.22 -1.02 7.67
CA GLU A 32 1.28 -1.71 8.43
C GLU A 32 2.58 -0.90 8.38
N TYR A 33 3.01 -0.52 7.17
CA TYR A 33 4.24 0.23 6.96
C TYR A 33 4.23 1.54 7.74
N ARG A 34 3.20 2.38 7.57
CA ARG A 34 3.12 3.68 8.24
C ARG A 34 3.12 3.55 9.76
N SER A 35 2.35 2.61 10.31
CA SER A 35 2.31 2.37 11.76
C SER A 35 3.68 1.97 12.31
N ARG A 36 4.37 1.03 11.65
CA ARG A 36 5.69 0.55 12.10
C ARG A 36 6.80 1.57 11.85
N ALA A 37 6.74 2.33 10.76
CA ALA A 37 7.67 3.41 10.46
C ALA A 37 7.58 4.51 11.53
N GLN A 38 6.37 4.96 11.86
CA GLN A 38 6.14 5.96 12.91
C GLN A 38 6.59 5.47 14.29
N ALA A 39 6.44 4.18 14.57
CA ALA A 39 6.92 3.57 15.81
C ALA A 39 8.43 3.31 15.84
N GLY A 40 9.18 3.59 14.77
CA GLY A 40 10.62 3.29 14.69
C GLY A 40 10.96 1.80 14.71
N ARG A 41 10.05 0.94 14.24
CA ARG A 41 10.15 -0.54 14.32
C ARG A 41 10.53 -1.22 13.00
N LEU A 42 10.98 -0.43 12.02
CA LEU A 42 11.41 -0.94 10.72
C LEU A 42 12.92 -0.78 10.57
N PRO A 43 13.60 -1.73 9.90
CA PRO A 43 14.97 -1.51 9.47
C PRO A 43 15.02 -0.31 8.53
N THR A 44 16.13 0.42 8.57
CA THR A 44 16.39 1.55 7.68
C THR A 44 17.46 1.22 6.64
N ILE A 45 17.32 1.81 5.46
CA ILE A 45 18.33 1.80 4.40
C ILE A 45 18.93 3.19 4.23
N ALA A 46 20.12 3.26 3.64
CA ALA A 46 20.72 4.51 3.17
C ALA A 46 20.27 4.78 1.73
N PRO A 47 19.30 5.67 1.48
CA PRO A 47 18.87 5.94 0.12
C PRO A 47 19.97 6.69 -0.65
N ARG A 48 20.01 6.51 -1.98
CA ARG A 48 21.02 7.12 -2.85
C ARG A 48 20.79 8.62 -3.11
N ARG A 49 19.52 9.06 -3.08
CA ARG A 49 19.11 10.46 -3.33
C ARG A 49 18.76 11.12 -2.00
N PHE A 50 18.89 12.45 -1.94
CA PHE A 50 18.57 13.24 -0.73
C PHE A 50 19.23 12.70 0.55
N ASN A 51 20.44 12.15 0.42
CA ASN A 51 21.21 11.60 1.53
C ASN A 51 22.70 11.96 1.41
N PRO A 52 23.08 13.24 1.61
CA PRO A 52 24.47 13.68 1.42
C PRO A 52 25.47 12.98 2.35
N ARG A 53 25.00 12.52 3.52
CA ARG A 53 25.83 11.85 4.52
C ARG A 53 25.87 10.31 4.36
N GLY A 54 25.06 9.75 3.47
CA GLY A 54 24.98 8.30 3.28
C GLY A 54 24.43 7.54 4.48
N GLU A 55 23.66 8.20 5.34
CA GLU A 55 23.12 7.62 6.59
C GLU A 55 21.90 6.73 6.31
N SER A 56 21.71 5.69 7.12
CA SER A 56 20.53 4.81 7.04
C SER A 56 19.36 5.39 7.80
N TRP A 57 18.47 6.09 7.10
CA TRP A 57 17.33 6.78 7.71
C TRP A 57 15.98 6.43 7.08
N LEU A 58 15.94 5.78 5.93
CA LEU A 58 14.68 5.49 5.23
C LEU A 58 14.12 4.13 5.69
N PRO A 59 12.99 4.08 6.42
CA PRO A 59 12.40 2.82 6.85
C PRO A 59 11.90 1.99 5.66
N VAL A 60 12.10 0.68 5.74
CA VAL A 60 11.65 -0.28 4.72
C VAL A 60 10.90 -1.42 5.39
N LEU A 61 9.73 -1.76 4.86
CA LEU A 61 8.99 -2.96 5.23
C LEU A 61 9.11 -3.98 4.10
N HIS A 62 9.49 -5.21 4.45
CA HIS A 62 9.26 -6.40 3.63
C HIS A 62 8.15 -7.24 4.25
N THR A 63 7.14 -7.61 3.47
CA THR A 63 5.99 -8.38 3.97
C THR A 63 5.37 -9.23 2.86
N ARG A 64 4.48 -10.16 3.22
CA ARG A 64 3.83 -11.08 2.28
C ARG A 64 2.31 -11.11 2.52
N ARG A 65 1.52 -11.21 1.45
CA ARG A 65 0.06 -11.44 1.51
C ARG A 65 -0.34 -12.40 0.40
N GLY A 66 -0.79 -13.60 0.77
CA GLY A 66 -1.06 -14.64 -0.21
C GLY A 66 0.19 -14.95 -1.05
N PRO A 67 0.12 -14.97 -2.39
CA PRO A 67 1.27 -15.23 -3.26
C PRO A 67 2.20 -14.02 -3.43
N TRP A 68 1.79 -12.82 -2.99
CA TRP A 68 2.49 -11.59 -3.28
C TRP A 68 3.52 -11.24 -2.21
N HIS A 69 4.71 -10.89 -2.67
CA HIS A 69 5.79 -10.31 -1.88
C HIS A 69 5.75 -8.79 -2.03
N PHE A 70 6.00 -8.06 -0.95
CA PHE A 70 5.93 -6.60 -0.92
C PHE A 70 7.17 -5.99 -0.32
N THR A 71 7.57 -4.86 -0.90
CA THR A 71 8.50 -3.91 -0.29
C THR A 71 7.83 -2.54 -0.24
N ALA A 72 7.68 -1.96 0.95
CA ALA A 72 7.09 -0.65 1.15
C ALA A 72 8.09 0.32 1.79
N LEU A 73 8.13 1.54 1.26
CA LEU A 73 8.98 2.63 1.74
C LEU A 73 8.40 4.00 1.37
N TYR A 74 8.83 5.03 2.10
CA TYR A 74 8.47 6.41 1.82
C TYR A 74 9.13 6.92 0.54
N SER A 75 8.38 7.66 -0.29
CA SER A 75 8.90 8.23 -1.53
C SER A 75 10.01 9.24 -1.23
N ASN A 76 11.21 8.95 -1.72
CA ASN A 76 12.37 9.83 -1.61
C ASN A 76 12.68 10.55 -2.95
N THR A 77 11.64 10.94 -3.66
CA THR A 77 11.76 11.63 -4.96
C THR A 77 11.77 13.14 -4.77
N ALA A 78 12.36 13.87 -5.73
CA ALA A 78 12.37 15.34 -5.69
C ALA A 78 10.96 15.94 -5.55
N LYS A 79 9.97 15.32 -6.22
CA LYS A 79 8.58 15.79 -6.15
C LYS A 79 7.94 15.56 -4.79
N ALA A 80 8.27 14.46 -4.11
CA ALA A 80 7.80 14.22 -2.75
C ALA A 80 8.35 15.29 -1.79
N HIS A 81 9.64 15.61 -1.88
CA HIS A 81 10.28 16.67 -1.09
C HIS A 81 9.70 18.06 -1.38
N GLU A 82 9.56 18.43 -2.66
CA GLU A 82 8.99 19.72 -3.09
C GLU A 82 7.59 19.95 -2.52
N LEU A 83 6.80 18.88 -2.38
CA LEU A 83 5.43 18.92 -1.89
C LEU A 83 5.30 18.62 -0.38
N HIS A 84 6.42 18.41 0.33
CA HIS A 84 6.45 17.97 1.73
C HIS A 84 5.62 16.69 1.99
N ARG A 85 5.78 15.70 1.11
CA ARG A 85 5.05 14.41 1.11
C ARG A 85 5.95 13.21 1.35
N GLU A 86 7.20 13.42 1.72
CA GLU A 86 8.16 12.37 2.00
C GLU A 86 7.73 11.46 3.17
N HIS A 87 6.83 11.89 4.07
CA HIS A 87 6.24 11.05 5.12
C HIS A 87 4.79 10.61 4.84
N ASP A 88 4.28 10.89 3.64
CA ASP A 88 2.90 10.60 3.23
C ASP A 88 2.84 9.62 2.06
N TRP A 89 3.67 9.82 1.04
CA TRP A 89 3.68 9.00 -0.16
C TRP A 89 4.45 7.73 0.10
N VAL A 90 3.76 6.60 0.04
CA VAL A 90 4.35 5.27 0.23
C VAL A 90 4.41 4.61 -1.13
N ILE A 91 5.61 4.21 -1.55
CA ILE A 91 5.80 3.37 -2.73
C ILE A 91 5.75 1.93 -2.26
N VAL A 92 4.87 1.14 -2.87
CA VAL A 92 4.72 -0.29 -2.64
C VAL A 92 5.12 -1.02 -3.90
N TYR A 93 6.29 -1.66 -3.85
CA TYR A 93 6.72 -2.64 -4.84
C TYR A 93 6.12 -3.99 -4.52
N PHE A 94 5.74 -4.74 -5.53
CA PHE A 94 5.24 -6.10 -5.39
C PHE A 94 5.61 -6.98 -6.57
N TYR A 95 5.72 -8.27 -6.30
CA TYR A 95 5.98 -9.32 -7.29
C TYR A 95 5.42 -10.64 -6.77
N ASP A 96 5.11 -11.53 -7.71
CA ASP A 96 4.81 -12.94 -7.45
C ASP A 96 6.00 -13.81 -7.90
N ASP A 97 5.81 -15.14 -7.86
CA ASP A 97 6.85 -16.10 -8.22
C ASP A 97 7.28 -16.01 -9.70
N ASP A 98 6.49 -15.35 -10.56
CA ASP A 98 6.82 -15.08 -11.97
C ASP A 98 7.68 -13.81 -12.15
N HIS A 99 8.08 -13.16 -11.04
CA HIS A 99 9.12 -12.12 -10.94
C HIS A 99 8.89 -10.84 -11.76
N VAL A 100 7.67 -10.53 -12.18
CA VAL A 100 7.36 -9.21 -12.77
C VAL A 100 7.16 -8.20 -11.64
N GLU A 101 8.21 -7.45 -11.32
CA GLU A 101 8.11 -6.38 -10.32
C GLU A 101 7.23 -5.23 -10.86
N GLN A 102 6.18 -4.93 -10.10
CA GLN A 102 5.31 -3.79 -10.32
C GLN A 102 5.29 -2.91 -9.07
N GLN A 103 4.75 -1.70 -9.21
CA GLN A 103 4.62 -0.79 -8.09
C GLN A 103 3.35 0.05 -8.15
N HIS A 104 2.89 0.48 -6.98
CA HIS A 104 1.95 1.58 -6.83
C HIS A 104 2.44 2.59 -5.81
N THR A 105 2.03 3.85 -5.97
CA THR A 105 2.18 4.87 -4.94
C THR A 105 0.86 5.07 -4.21
N ILE A 106 0.91 5.04 -2.89
CA ILE A 106 -0.24 5.23 -2.00
C ILE A 106 -0.06 6.58 -1.31
N VAL A 107 -1.10 7.40 -1.36
CA VAL A 107 -1.04 8.77 -0.86
C VAL A 107 -2.29 9.12 -0.07
N THR A 108 -2.23 10.22 0.67
CA THR A 108 -3.45 10.79 1.26
C THR A 108 -4.13 11.65 0.20
N GLU A 109 -5.38 11.35 -0.11
CA GLU A 109 -6.13 12.12 -1.09
C GLU A 109 -6.43 13.51 -0.55
N THR A 110 -6.22 14.52 -1.40
CA THR A 110 -6.34 15.93 -1.03
C THR A 110 -7.54 16.59 -1.70
N ARG A 111 -8.19 15.93 -2.67
CA ARG A 111 -9.34 16.46 -3.40
C ARG A 111 -10.38 15.37 -3.72
N GLY A 112 -11.64 15.78 -3.85
CA GLY A 112 -12.73 14.89 -4.25
C GLY A 112 -13.33 14.06 -3.09
N PRO A 113 -14.09 13.00 -3.40
CA PRO A 113 -14.91 12.29 -2.41
C PRO A 113 -14.11 11.47 -1.39
N LEU A 114 -12.83 11.20 -1.65
CA LEU A 114 -11.95 10.43 -0.76
C LEU A 114 -10.97 11.30 0.03
N VAL A 115 -11.19 12.62 0.11
CA VAL A 115 -10.32 13.54 0.87
C VAL A 115 -10.03 13.01 2.27
N GLY A 116 -8.76 13.03 2.65
CA GLY A 116 -8.26 12.55 3.94
C GLY A 116 -8.09 11.03 4.01
N GLN A 117 -8.56 10.27 3.01
CA GLN A 117 -8.39 8.82 2.94
C GLN A 117 -7.10 8.44 2.21
N ARG A 118 -6.64 7.21 2.44
CA ARG A 118 -5.53 6.61 1.71
C ARG A 118 -6.03 6.06 0.39
N VAL A 119 -5.34 6.40 -0.70
CA VAL A 119 -5.71 5.97 -2.06
C VAL A 119 -4.50 5.44 -2.82
N VAL A 120 -4.73 4.40 -3.62
CA VAL A 120 -3.74 3.84 -4.54
C VAL A 120 -3.80 4.62 -5.84
N ARG A 121 -2.70 5.28 -6.22
CA ARG A 121 -2.64 6.07 -7.46
C ARG A 121 -2.84 5.19 -8.68
N GLY A 122 -3.75 5.62 -9.56
CA GLY A 122 -4.18 4.88 -10.76
C GLY A 122 -5.30 3.86 -10.50
N ARG A 123 -5.77 3.73 -9.24
CA ARG A 123 -6.84 2.81 -8.82
C ARG A 123 -7.86 3.50 -7.91
N GLU A 124 -8.07 4.79 -8.10
CA GLU A 124 -8.94 5.65 -7.27
C GLU A 124 -10.39 5.18 -7.28
N THR A 125 -10.89 4.72 -8.44
CA THR A 125 -12.25 4.17 -8.57
C THR A 125 -12.45 2.93 -7.70
N GLU A 126 -11.47 2.03 -7.67
CA GLU A 126 -11.52 0.84 -6.81
C GLU A 126 -11.45 1.21 -5.33
N CYS A 127 -10.63 2.21 -4.97
CA CYS A 127 -10.57 2.73 -3.60
C CYS A 127 -11.92 3.30 -3.16
N ARG A 128 -12.64 4.01 -4.05
CA ARG A 128 -13.97 4.55 -3.75
C ARG A 128 -14.99 3.44 -3.49
N VAL A 129 -15.03 2.44 -4.36
CA VAL A 129 -15.91 1.27 -4.19
C VAL A 129 -15.61 0.53 -2.89
N LEU A 130 -14.33 0.41 -2.51
CA LEU A 130 -13.95 -0.19 -1.24
C LEU A 130 -14.44 0.64 -0.04
N ALA A 131 -14.27 1.97 -0.08
CA ALA A 131 -14.70 2.86 1.00
C ALA A 131 -16.22 2.80 1.24
N GLU A 132 -17.01 2.77 0.15
CA GLU A 132 -18.47 2.62 0.21
C GLU A 132 -18.90 1.29 0.85
N ARG A 133 -18.16 0.21 0.58
CA ARG A 133 -18.43 -1.12 1.16
C ARG A 133 -18.13 -1.22 2.65
N VAL A 134 -17.16 -0.46 3.16
CA VAL A 134 -16.79 -0.46 4.58
C VAL A 134 -17.77 0.38 5.41
N GLN A 135 -18.46 1.34 4.78
CA GLN A 135 -19.41 2.24 5.44
C GLN A 135 -20.86 1.70 5.46
N SER A 136 -21.13 0.60 4.76
CA SER A 136 -22.45 -0.06 4.67
C SER A 136 -22.54 -1.26 5.62
#